data_AF-A0A175Y4B7-F1
#
_entry.id   AF-A0A175Y4B7-F1
#
_cell.length_a   1.000
_cell.length_b   1.000
_cell.length_c   1.000
_cell.angle_alpha   90.00
_cell.angle_beta   90.00
_cell.angle_gamma   90.00
#
_symmetry.space_group_name_H-M   'P 1'
#
loop_
_entity.id
_entity.type
_entity.pdbx_description
1 polymer ?
#
loop_
_entity_poly.entity_id
_entity_poly.type
_entity_poly.pdbx_seq_one_letter_code
_entity_poly.pdbx_strand_id
1 'polypeptide(L)'
;MQFFSRFSPVRAIRDLRFFLSQREPRDLGFLALAIAITGFFVYAFMRNDIPPEPYQPNIIYFKNYAANRTDAEIKAQQAIDKVEQDKRIAAQKAREEKLRSQFKKVDDAMNKMGL
;
A
#
# COMPACT_ATOMS: atom_id res chain seq x y z
N MET A 1 -2.28 -20.30 -49.82
CA MET A 1 -2.76 -19.79 -48.52
C MET A 1 -1.60 -19.22 -47.71
N GLN A 2 -1.26 -17.94 -47.90
CA GLN A 2 -0.10 -17.32 -47.22
C GLN A 2 -0.48 -16.54 -45.94
N PHE A 3 -1.78 -16.38 -45.67
CA PHE A 3 -2.30 -15.56 -44.58
C PHE A 3 -1.83 -16.02 -43.20
N PHE A 4 -2.04 -17.31 -42.87
CA PHE A 4 -1.59 -17.89 -41.59
C PHE A 4 -0.07 -17.90 -41.41
N SER A 5 0.67 -17.88 -42.51
CA SER A 5 2.14 -17.85 -42.48
C SER A 5 2.70 -16.49 -42.02
N ARG A 6 1.88 -15.42 -42.06
CA ARG A 6 2.21 -14.09 -41.51
C ARG A 6 1.94 -13.98 -40.01
N PHE A 7 1.11 -14.86 -39.46
CA PHE A 7 0.82 -14.97 -38.02
C PHE A 7 1.66 -16.05 -37.33
N SER A 8 2.72 -16.54 -37.97
CA SER A 8 3.59 -17.55 -37.39
C SER A 8 4.44 -16.93 -36.25
N PRO A 9 4.29 -17.41 -34.99
CA PRO A 9 5.06 -16.89 -33.85
C PRO A 9 6.56 -17.07 -34.03
N VAL A 10 6.96 -18.16 -34.70
CA VAL A 10 8.36 -18.49 -34.99
C VAL A 10 8.98 -17.45 -35.92
N ARG A 11 8.24 -16.97 -36.92
CA ARG A 11 8.71 -15.91 -37.83
C ARG A 11 8.80 -14.57 -37.10
N ALA A 12 7.82 -14.24 -36.26
CA ALA A 12 7.83 -13.00 -35.47
C ALA A 12 9.04 -12.93 -34.53
N ILE A 13 9.39 -14.02 -33.83
CA ILE A 13 10.56 -14.05 -32.94
C ILE A 13 11.87 -13.88 -33.74
N ARG A 14 11.97 -14.55 -34.90
CA ARG A 14 13.15 -14.43 -35.77
C ARG A 14 13.32 -13.02 -36.33
N ASP A 15 12.22 -12.40 -36.73
CA ASP A 15 12.19 -11.02 -37.24
C ASP A 15 12.55 -10.02 -36.14
N LEU A 16 11.98 -10.18 -34.95
CA LEU A 16 12.33 -9.37 -33.78
C LEU A 16 13.82 -9.49 -33.45
N ARG A 17 14.36 -10.71 -33.42
CA ARG A 17 15.80 -10.92 -33.17
C ARG A 17 16.66 -10.24 -34.24
N PHE A 18 16.27 -10.33 -35.50
CA PHE A 18 16.99 -9.69 -36.61
C PHE A 18 16.95 -8.16 -36.49
N PHE A 19 15.80 -7.59 -36.17
CA PHE A 19 15.63 -6.16 -35.93
C PHE A 19 16.48 -5.67 -34.74
N LEU A 20 16.48 -6.40 -33.62
CA LEU A 20 17.27 -6.07 -32.45
C LEU A 20 18.78 -6.19 -32.70
N SER A 21 19.22 -7.10 -33.58
CA SER A 21 20.63 -7.27 -33.92
C SER A 21 21.24 -6.13 -34.74
N GLN A 22 20.40 -5.33 -35.40
CA GLN A 22 20.82 -4.16 -36.19
C GLN A 22 20.83 -2.86 -35.37
N ARG A 23 20.35 -2.89 -34.13
CA ARG A 23 20.28 -1.72 -33.25
C ARG A 23 21.60 -1.52 -32.51
N GLU A 24 21.84 -0.27 -32.10
CA GLU A 24 23.02 0.00 -31.31
C GLU A 24 22.93 -0.65 -29.91
N PRO A 25 24.06 -1.03 -29.30
CA PRO A 25 24.09 -1.62 -27.96
C PRO A 25 23.42 -0.74 -26.89
N ARG A 26 23.45 0.59 -27.07
CA ARG A 26 22.81 1.55 -26.16
C ARG A 26 21.29 1.44 -26.19
N ASP A 27 20.69 1.32 -27.37
CA ASP A 27 19.24 1.17 -27.53
C ASP A 27 18.74 -0.12 -26.87
N LEU A 28 19.53 -1.20 -26.97
CA LEU A 28 19.24 -2.46 -26.28
C LEU A 28 19.34 -2.32 -24.76
N GLY A 29 20.29 -1.53 -24.26
CA GLY A 29 20.40 -1.19 -22.85
C GLY A 29 19.16 -0.46 -22.32
N PHE A 30 18.67 0.56 -23.04
CA PHE A 30 17.43 1.25 -22.68
C PHE A 30 16.20 0.34 -22.74
N LEU A 31 16.11 -0.52 -23.76
CA LEU A 31 15.04 -1.51 -23.86
C LEU A 31 15.04 -2.47 -22.66
N ALA A 32 16.20 -3.00 -22.30
CA ALA A 32 16.34 -3.90 -21.15
C ALA A 32 15.95 -3.20 -19.85
N LEU A 33 16.36 -1.95 -19.67
CA LEU A 33 16.03 -1.14 -18.50
C LEU A 33 14.53 -0.84 -18.42
N ALA A 34 13.88 -0.51 -19.54
CA ALA A 34 12.43 -0.30 -19.58
C ALA A 34 11.67 -1.57 -19.17
N ILE A 35 12.02 -2.73 -19.75
CA ILE A 35 11.41 -4.02 -19.39
C ILE A 35 11.65 -4.34 -17.90
N ALA A 36 12.86 -4.08 -17.39
CA ALA A 36 13.20 -4.35 -16.00
C ALA A 36 12.39 -3.48 -15.03
N ILE A 37 12.29 -2.17 -15.28
CA ILE A 37 11.52 -1.26 -14.42
C ILE A 37 10.03 -1.62 -14.46
N THR A 38 9.44 -1.80 -15.64
CA THR A 38 8.03 -2.17 -15.75
C THR A 38 7.76 -3.53 -15.11
N GLY A 39 8.60 -4.52 -15.36
CA GLY A 39 8.49 -5.85 -14.76
C GLY A 39 8.63 -5.82 -13.24
N PHE A 40 9.54 -4.99 -12.72
CA PHE A 40 9.71 -4.78 -11.28
C PHE A 40 8.42 -4.27 -10.63
N PHE A 41 7.77 -3.24 -11.20
CA PHE A 41 6.53 -2.71 -10.65
C PHE A 41 5.39 -3.73 -10.73
N VAL A 42 5.22 -4.41 -11.86
CA VAL A 42 4.20 -5.48 -12.00
C VAL A 42 4.42 -6.56 -10.95
N TYR A 43 5.66 -7.02 -10.78
CA TYR A 43 6.00 -8.03 -9.78
C TYR A 43 5.77 -7.53 -8.35
N ALA A 44 6.15 -6.29 -8.04
CA ALA A 44 5.98 -5.69 -6.72
C ALA A 44 4.49 -5.58 -6.35
N PHE A 45 3.64 -5.16 -7.28
CA PHE A 45 2.19 -5.13 -7.05
C PHE A 45 1.59 -6.53 -6.93
N MET A 46 2.02 -7.49 -7.76
CA MET A 46 1.54 -8.87 -7.69
C MET A 46 1.93 -9.57 -6.38
N ARG A 47 3.07 -9.20 -5.79
CA ARG A 47 3.53 -9.72 -4.48
C ARG A 47 2.92 -8.99 -3.29
N ASN A 48 2.29 -7.84 -3.49
CA ASN A 48 1.70 -7.04 -2.41
C ASN A 48 0.32 -7.56 -2.02
N ASP A 49 0.25 -8.84 -1.65
CA ASP A 49 -0.93 -9.47 -1.06
C ASP A 49 -1.04 -9.04 0.40
N ILE A 50 -1.37 -7.77 0.64
CA ILE A 50 -1.86 -7.34 1.95
C ILE A 50 -3.34 -7.72 1.96
N PRO A 51 -3.76 -8.79 2.66
CA PRO A 51 -5.18 -9.08 2.77
C PRO A 51 -5.87 -7.84 3.34
N PRO A 52 -6.95 -7.34 2.70
CA PRO A 52 -7.69 -6.24 3.28
C PRO A 52 -8.08 -6.62 4.70
N GLU A 53 -7.86 -5.75 5.67
CA GLU A 53 -8.34 -5.98 7.02
C GLU A 53 -9.83 -6.36 6.93
N PRO A 54 -10.27 -7.45 7.57
CA PRO A 54 -11.66 -7.87 7.52
C PRO A 54 -12.54 -6.67 7.86
N TYR A 55 -13.50 -6.35 7.00
CA TYR A 55 -14.41 -5.24 7.23
C TYR A 55 -15.11 -5.46 8.58
N GLN A 56 -14.74 -4.66 9.57
CA GLN A 56 -15.46 -4.62 10.85
C GLN A 56 -16.51 -3.52 10.72
N PRO A 57 -17.81 -3.86 10.69
CA PRO A 57 -18.84 -2.83 10.72
C PRO A 57 -18.63 -2.00 11.99
N ASN A 58 -18.43 -0.69 11.80
CA ASN A 58 -18.29 0.23 12.92
C ASN A 58 -19.69 0.53 13.46
N ILE A 59 -20.26 -0.45 14.17
CA ILE A 59 -21.59 -0.34 14.76
C ILE A 59 -21.45 0.57 15.98
N ILE A 60 -21.77 1.85 15.79
CA ILE A 60 -21.82 2.82 16.88
C ILE A 60 -23.08 2.53 17.69
N TYR A 61 -22.94 1.71 18.73
CA TYR A 61 -24.00 1.51 19.72
C TYR A 61 -24.12 2.78 20.55
N PHE A 62 -25.20 3.54 20.36
CA PHE A 62 -25.53 4.63 21.27
C PHE A 62 -26.13 4.03 22.54
N LYS A 63 -25.56 4.36 23.70
CA LYS A 63 -26.17 4.04 24.99
C LYS A 63 -27.43 4.90 25.11
N ASN A 64 -28.61 4.29 25.09
CA ASN A 64 -29.83 4.97 25.53
C ASN A 64 -29.76 5.04 27.05
N TYR A 65 -29.89 6.23 27.63
CA TYR A 65 -29.91 6.30 29.07
C TYR A 65 -31.01 7.15 29.69
N ALA A 66 -31.52 6.64 30.82
CA ALA A 66 -32.80 7.06 31.40
C ALA A 66 -32.86 8.55 31.68
N ALA A 67 -34.01 9.18 31.45
CA ALA A 67 -34.19 10.61 31.71
C ALA A 67 -34.09 10.97 33.21
N ASN A 68 -34.27 9.98 34.09
CA ASN A 68 -34.42 10.17 35.53
C ASN A 68 -33.13 9.87 36.32
N ARG A 69 -31.98 9.82 35.65
CA ARG A 69 -30.68 9.52 36.27
C ARG A 69 -30.25 10.64 37.22
N THR A 70 -29.64 10.26 38.33
CA THR A 70 -29.07 11.20 39.30
C THR A 70 -27.63 11.60 38.92
N ASP A 71 -27.20 12.78 39.35
CA ASP A 71 -25.83 13.28 39.12
C ASP A 71 -24.75 12.33 39.66
N ALA A 72 -25.03 11.61 40.74
CA ALA A 72 -24.12 10.63 41.31
C ALA A 72 -23.88 9.44 40.36
N GLU A 73 -24.95 8.93 39.74
CA GLU A 73 -24.88 7.85 38.74
C GLU A 73 -24.16 8.31 37.47
N ILE A 74 -24.36 9.57 37.06
CA ILE A 74 -23.66 10.16 35.92
C ILE A 74 -22.15 10.20 36.16
N LYS A 75 -21.71 10.70 37.32
CA LYS A 75 -20.28 10.79 37.67
C LYS A 75 -19.63 9.41 37.80
N ALA A 76 -20.34 8.44 38.37
CA ALA A 76 -19.85 7.07 38.47
C ALA A 76 -19.63 6.44 37.08
N GLN A 77 -20.59 6.60 36.17
CA GLN A 77 -20.47 6.09 34.81
C GLN A 77 -19.37 6.80 34.01
N GLN A 78 -19.24 8.12 34.15
CA GLN A 78 -18.18 8.89 33.51
C GLN A 78 -16.78 8.46 33.95
N ALA A 79 -16.60 8.11 35.23
CA ALA A 79 -15.32 7.61 35.72
C ALA A 79 -14.93 6.29 35.02
N ILE A 80 -15.90 5.40 34.77
CA ILE A 80 -15.69 4.14 34.06
C ILE A 80 -15.39 4.40 32.57
N ASP A 81 -16.23 5.21 31.91
CA ASP A 81 -16.11 5.49 30.48
C ASP A 81 -14.80 6.24 30.15
N LYS A 82 -14.32 7.10 31.07
CA LYS A 82 -13.06 7.83 30.93
C LYS A 82 -11.85 6.89 30.86
N VAL A 83 -11.82 5.82 31.65
CA VAL A 83 -10.72 4.84 31.61
C VAL A 83 -10.63 4.16 30.24
N GLU A 84 -11.76 3.80 29.65
CA GLU A 84 -11.79 3.19 28.32
C GLU A 84 -11.42 4.21 27.22
N GLN A 85 -11.89 5.44 27.34
CA GLN A 85 -11.54 6.53 26.44
C GLN A 85 -10.03 6.82 26.47
N ASP A 86 -9.43 6.92 27.65
CA ASP A 86 -8.00 7.19 27.82
C ASP A 86 -7.15 6.07 27.20
N LYS A 87 -7.57 4.79 27.34
CA LYS A 87 -6.91 3.65 26.66
C LYS A 87 -6.98 3.77 25.13
N ARG A 88 -8.13 4.16 24.58
CA ARG A 88 -8.30 4.35 23.12
C ARG A 88 -7.43 5.48 22.60
N ILE A 89 -7.39 6.61 23.31
CA ILE A 89 -6.56 7.77 22.96
C ILE A 89 -5.07 7.39 23.02
N ALA A 90 -4.63 6.70 24.07
CA ALA A 90 -3.25 6.26 24.22
C ALA A 90 -2.85 5.29 23.09
N ALA A 91 -3.71 4.33 22.74
CA ALA A 91 -3.46 3.40 21.64
C ALA A 91 -3.37 4.12 20.28
N GLN A 92 -4.22 5.11 20.04
CA GLN A 92 -4.16 5.93 18.83
C GLN A 92 -2.86 6.75 18.78
N LYS A 93 -2.51 7.44 19.87
CA LYS A 93 -1.29 8.24 19.96
C LYS A 93 -0.04 7.38 19.73
N ALA A 94 0.02 6.17 20.29
CA ALA A 94 1.11 5.24 20.06
C ALA A 94 1.24 4.81 18.58
N ARG A 95 0.12 4.60 17.89
CA ARG A 95 0.12 4.32 16.43
C ARG A 95 0.64 5.52 15.64
N GLU A 96 0.17 6.72 15.96
CA GLU A 96 0.60 7.95 15.30
C GLU A 96 2.09 8.23 15.52
N GLU A 97 2.59 8.07 16.74
CA GLU A 97 4.00 8.21 17.06
C GLU A 97 4.87 7.19 16.33
N LYS A 98 4.42 5.92 16.25
CA LYS A 98 5.10 4.88 15.48
C LYS A 98 5.22 5.27 14.01
N LEU A 99 4.11 5.69 13.39
CA LEU A 99 4.10 6.14 12.00
C LEU A 99 5.02 7.35 11.79
N ARG A 100 4.91 8.39 12.63
CA ARG A 100 5.78 9.58 12.58
C ARG A 100 7.25 9.21 12.68
N SER A 101 7.61 8.28 13.58
CA SER A 101 8.99 7.84 13.74
C SER A 101 9.50 7.05 12.52
N GLN A 102 8.65 6.26 11.87
CA GLN A 102 8.99 5.54 10.64
C GLN A 102 9.23 6.53 9.49
N PHE A 103 8.32 7.49 9.30
CA PHE A 103 8.48 8.52 8.27
C PHE A 103 9.70 9.40 8.54
N LYS A 104 9.96 9.79 9.79
CA LYS A 104 11.17 10.56 10.15
C LYS A 104 12.45 9.80 9.79
N LYS A 105 12.53 8.50 10.04
CA LYS A 105 13.71 7.71 9.65
C LYS A 105 13.94 7.68 8.14
N VAL A 106 12.85 7.62 7.37
CA VAL A 106 12.92 7.66 5.90
C VAL A 106 13.38 9.04 5.44
N ASP A 107 12.81 10.10 6.01
CA ASP A 107 13.16 11.49 5.73
C ASP A 107 14.64 11.79 6.05
N ASP A 108 15.12 11.38 7.23
CA ASP A 108 16.51 11.51 7.63
C ASP A 108 17.46 10.75 6.67
N ALA A 109 17.02 9.59 6.16
CA ALA A 109 17.79 8.81 5.19
C ALA A 109 17.83 9.47 3.80
N MET A 110 16.72 10.08 3.36
CA MET A 110 16.64 10.82 2.10
C MET A 110 17.51 12.08 2.15
N ASN A 111 17.39 12.86 3.23
CA ASN A 111 18.24 14.03 3.47
C ASN A 111 19.73 13.67 3.46
N LYS A 112 20.12 12.54 4.07
CA LYS A 112 21.51 12.05 4.05
C LYS A 112 21.98 11.69 2.63
N MET A 113 21.09 11.24 1.77
CA MET A 113 21.37 10.92 0.36
C MET A 113 21.29 12.16 -0.54
N GLY A 114 20.93 13.34 -0.01
CA GLY A 114 20.81 14.59 -0.79
C GLY A 114 19.57 14.65 -1.68
N LEU A 115 18.54 13.85 -1.37
CA LEU A 115 17.22 13.84 -2.00
C LEU A 115 16.21 14.52 -1.09
#